data_AF-A0A8T4BHF0-F1
#
_entry.id   AF-A0A8T4BHF0-F1
#
_cell.length_a   1.000
_cell.length_b   1.000
_cell.length_c   1.000
_cell.angle_alpha   90.00
_cell.angle_beta   90.00
_cell.angle_gamma   90.00
#
_symmetry.space_group_name_H-M   'P 1'
#
loop_
_entity.id
_entity.type
_entity.pdbx_description
1 polymer ?
#
loop_
_entity_poly.entity_id
_entity_poly.type
_entity_poly.pdbx_seq_one_letter_code
_entity_poly.pdbx_strand_id
1 'polypeptide(L)'
;MNKLIAILIIGIFATSIISLSSISDQFVDAGSRKKVHFTQTITSSQDPGQGHQNHQLALILSPNEGTLYDGSMTFTSSEPVQIVVLHEINSREAKGQPTWTVDGTTVYGLSLIDLDEKSGSFEFTGAALALHSSNSKEFTTTVSVDGWIRGQPIEVMMQKIESEKEDPILLLSRTNVPATIPMHKGIYEGNQVLYIITDGSDEDYAKTLSEKQGWNVELATAVANVPDDVLQQLFIFKNGIKGDGIYGFQDEVFSSTPSQESQYSALNSVIEVTWKIGQKEMIFESVADVIAAEEGGRIEFNETGIVLNTPQIVWPDGQMTIRSEKEITDKMPYGGGQIVEINEEDLTVTFVAHRGWGPDGRTIYYIVTDATPLGPANTMGVVSSPTSANLIAHSGAADLFQFKNGIKSSGPLGFQAGIAGAALGDVNYSPMWRIYLVEWNDAKSAKILETKSDIDSFRVDDLISVSIARPTNSDHIVNCPFIDPFQ
;
A
#
# COMPACT_ATOMS: atom_id res chain seq x y z
N MET A 1 11.94 61.41 -56.54
CA MET A 1 13.41 61.49 -56.37
C MET A 1 13.71 61.30 -54.90
N ASN A 2 13.62 60.07 -54.39
CA ASN A 2 14.55 58.95 -54.57
C ASN A 2 15.79 59.14 -53.68
N LYS A 3 15.90 58.23 -52.70
CA LYS A 3 17.04 57.96 -51.78
C LYS A 3 16.95 58.45 -50.32
N LEU A 4 15.80 58.87 -49.80
CA LEU A 4 15.64 59.12 -48.35
C LEU A 4 14.50 58.35 -47.64
N ILE A 5 13.61 57.68 -48.38
CA ILE A 5 12.54 56.85 -47.80
C ILE A 5 12.93 55.36 -47.69
N ALA A 6 14.05 54.94 -48.29
CA ALA A 6 14.52 53.55 -48.27
C ALA A 6 15.40 53.19 -47.05
N ILE A 7 15.79 54.15 -46.21
CA ILE A 7 16.61 53.89 -45.01
C ILE A 7 15.76 53.84 -43.73
N LEU A 8 14.54 54.37 -43.74
CA LEU A 8 13.63 54.27 -42.58
C LEU A 8 12.83 52.95 -42.52
N ILE A 9 12.91 52.11 -43.56
CA ILE A 9 12.26 50.78 -43.61
C ILE A 9 13.24 49.64 -43.30
N ILE A 10 14.56 49.92 -43.21
CA ILE A 10 15.57 48.96 -42.73
C ILE A 10 16.00 49.25 -41.28
N GLY A 11 15.68 50.43 -40.74
CA GLY A 11 15.94 50.81 -39.34
C GLY A 11 14.78 50.63 -38.35
N ILE A 12 13.57 50.30 -38.82
CA ILE A 12 12.36 50.08 -37.99
C ILE A 12 11.69 48.75 -38.40
N PHE A 13 12.51 47.72 -38.58
CA PHE A 13 12.09 46.31 -38.64
C PHE A 13 12.98 45.41 -37.76
N ALA A 14 13.65 46.03 -36.77
CA ALA A 14 14.44 45.33 -35.74
C ALA A 14 13.83 45.47 -34.33
N THR A 15 12.64 46.06 -34.21
CA THR A 15 11.96 46.25 -32.92
C THR A 15 10.47 45.98 -33.11
N SER A 16 9.93 44.98 -32.40
CA SER A 16 8.57 44.40 -32.49
C SER A 16 8.43 43.42 -33.67
N ILE A 17 8.33 42.09 -33.54
CA ILE A 17 7.83 41.19 -32.50
C ILE A 17 8.56 39.85 -32.73
N ILE A 18 9.10 39.23 -31.68
CA ILE A 18 9.07 37.78 -31.40
C ILE A 18 9.67 37.60 -30.01
N SER A 19 8.77 37.25 -29.08
CA SER A 19 8.97 36.47 -27.86
C SER A 19 10.21 36.74 -27.00
N LEU A 20 9.96 37.26 -25.80
CA LEU A 20 10.51 36.76 -24.52
C LEU A 20 11.50 35.60 -24.70
N SER A 21 12.74 35.91 -25.03
CA SER A 21 13.84 34.96 -24.94
C SER A 21 14.23 34.98 -23.49
N SER A 22 13.55 34.15 -22.71
CA SER A 22 14.07 33.50 -21.51
C SER A 22 15.16 34.31 -20.82
N ILE A 23 14.73 35.20 -19.93
CA ILE A 23 15.44 35.29 -18.66
C ILE A 23 15.46 33.85 -18.17
N SER A 24 16.60 33.19 -18.37
CA SER A 24 16.88 31.96 -17.69
C SER A 24 16.73 32.34 -16.22
N ASP A 25 15.70 31.83 -15.57
CA ASP A 25 15.68 31.73 -14.12
C ASP A 25 16.86 30.83 -13.77
N GLN A 26 18.04 31.43 -13.73
CA GLN A 26 19.31 30.86 -13.29
C GLN A 26 19.36 30.87 -11.75
N PHE A 27 18.20 30.68 -11.14
CA PHE A 27 18.00 30.37 -9.74
C PHE A 27 16.96 29.26 -9.68
N VAL A 28 17.33 28.11 -10.24
CA VAL A 28 16.71 26.85 -9.85
C VAL A 28 17.14 26.62 -8.41
N ASP A 29 16.13 26.57 -7.53
CA ASP A 29 16.23 26.17 -6.15
C ASP A 29 17.28 25.08 -5.96
N ALA A 30 18.23 25.31 -5.06
CA ALA A 30 19.24 24.31 -4.74
C ALA A 30 18.54 23.23 -3.92
N GLY A 31 17.82 22.35 -4.62
CA GLY A 31 17.26 21.13 -4.04
C GLY A 31 18.30 20.47 -3.15
N SER A 32 17.84 19.97 -2.01
CA SER A 32 18.64 19.32 -0.98
C SER A 32 19.77 18.46 -1.55
N ARG A 33 21.02 18.80 -1.24
CA ARG A 33 22.21 18.06 -1.66
C ARG A 33 22.56 17.02 -0.62
N LYS A 34 22.57 15.73 -0.99
CA LYS A 34 23.01 14.63 -0.12
C LYS A 34 24.29 14.01 -0.68
N LYS A 35 25.27 13.75 0.18
CA LYS A 35 26.48 13.02 -0.22
C LYS A 35 26.15 11.54 -0.40
N VAL A 36 26.67 10.93 -1.47
CA VAL A 36 26.67 9.48 -1.67
C VAL A 36 28.11 8.99 -1.70
N HIS A 37 28.45 8.08 -0.79
CA HIS A 37 29.78 7.50 -0.72
C HIS A 37 29.69 6.07 -0.20
N PHE A 38 30.10 5.09 -1.00
CA PHE A 38 30.08 3.69 -0.60
C PHE A 38 31.05 2.85 -1.45
N THR A 39 31.41 1.68 -0.92
CA THR A 39 32.06 0.59 -1.67
C THR A 39 31.21 -0.66 -1.50
N GLN A 40 30.93 -1.37 -2.59
CA GLN A 40 30.06 -2.55 -2.58
C GLN A 40 30.39 -3.53 -3.69
N THR A 41 30.23 -4.83 -3.41
CA THR A 41 30.21 -5.89 -4.43
C THR A 41 28.78 -6.22 -4.85
N ILE A 42 28.53 -6.26 -6.16
CA ILE A 42 27.23 -6.47 -6.80
C ILE A 42 27.38 -7.64 -7.78
N THR A 43 26.49 -8.62 -7.71
CA THR A 43 26.32 -9.63 -8.76
C THR A 43 25.26 -9.12 -9.73
N SER A 44 25.54 -9.18 -11.03
CA SER A 44 24.61 -8.76 -12.06
C SER A 44 23.36 -9.65 -12.09
N SER A 45 22.23 -9.08 -12.49
CA SER A 45 21.02 -9.82 -12.84
C SER A 45 20.66 -9.59 -14.31
N GLN A 46 19.68 -10.31 -14.83
CA GLN A 46 19.13 -10.03 -16.17
C GLN A 46 18.75 -8.53 -16.29
N ASP A 47 19.15 -7.89 -17.39
CA ASP A 47 18.81 -6.49 -17.66
C ASP A 47 17.28 -6.35 -17.84
N PRO A 48 16.60 -5.55 -17.01
CA PRO A 48 15.14 -5.42 -17.07
C PRO A 48 14.67 -4.53 -18.24
N GLY A 49 15.59 -3.94 -19.01
CA GLY A 49 15.29 -3.15 -20.19
C GLY A 49 14.63 -3.97 -21.31
N GLN A 50 13.57 -3.41 -21.91
CA GLN A 50 12.94 -4.01 -23.08
C GLN A 50 13.96 -4.14 -24.23
N GLY A 51 14.12 -5.36 -24.75
CA GLY A 51 15.11 -5.66 -25.80
C GLY A 51 16.49 -6.09 -25.29
N HIS A 52 16.69 -6.09 -23.96
CA HIS A 52 17.95 -6.47 -23.31
C HIS A 52 17.86 -7.81 -22.56
N GLN A 53 16.89 -8.67 -22.91
CA GLN A 53 16.58 -9.88 -22.15
C GLN A 53 17.72 -10.92 -22.12
N ASN A 54 18.69 -10.83 -23.01
CA ASN A 54 19.86 -11.71 -23.02
C ASN A 54 21.11 -11.07 -22.38
N HIS A 55 20.97 -9.90 -21.78
CA HIS A 55 22.05 -9.12 -21.19
C HIS A 55 22.00 -9.18 -19.66
N GLN A 56 23.10 -8.75 -19.05
CA GLN A 56 23.28 -8.69 -17.61
C GLN A 56 23.55 -7.24 -17.19
N LEU A 57 22.97 -6.83 -16.06
CA LEU A 57 23.05 -5.49 -15.51
C LEU A 57 23.32 -5.56 -14.01
N ALA A 58 24.33 -4.81 -13.55
CA ALA A 58 24.58 -4.52 -12.15
C ALA A 58 24.22 -3.05 -11.90
N LEU A 59 23.04 -2.80 -11.35
CA LEU A 59 22.56 -1.44 -11.05
C LEU A 59 23.24 -0.91 -9.79
N ILE A 60 23.85 0.28 -9.88
CA ILE A 60 24.66 0.87 -8.81
C ILE A 60 23.94 2.05 -8.17
N LEU A 61 23.36 2.92 -9.00
CA LEU A 61 22.50 4.02 -8.58
C LEU A 61 21.22 3.95 -9.39
N SER A 62 20.08 3.78 -8.71
CA SER A 62 18.77 3.61 -9.35
C SER A 62 18.20 4.93 -9.87
N PRO A 63 17.47 4.90 -11.01
CA PRO A 63 16.74 6.07 -11.50
C PRO A 63 15.55 6.40 -10.59
N ASN A 64 15.35 7.70 -10.35
CA ASN A 64 14.21 8.28 -9.65
C ASN A 64 13.82 9.58 -10.36
N GLU A 65 12.52 9.90 -10.41
CA GLU A 65 12.02 11.14 -11.03
C GLU A 65 12.67 12.36 -10.37
N GLY A 66 13.19 13.29 -11.18
CA GLY A 66 13.84 14.51 -10.70
C GLY A 66 15.17 14.32 -9.98
N THR A 67 15.75 13.10 -9.95
CA THR A 67 17.03 12.81 -9.28
C THR A 67 18.21 12.91 -10.25
N LEU A 68 19.26 13.62 -9.81
CA LEU A 68 20.53 13.75 -10.52
C LEU A 68 21.69 13.35 -9.62
N TYR A 69 22.44 12.34 -10.04
CA TYR A 69 23.71 11.96 -9.45
C TYR A 69 24.88 12.60 -10.20
N ASP A 70 25.90 13.01 -9.44
CA ASP A 70 27.08 13.69 -9.96
C ASP A 70 28.30 13.29 -9.12
N GLY A 71 29.28 12.62 -9.74
CA GLY A 71 30.49 12.18 -9.03
C GLY A 71 31.32 11.16 -9.79
N SER A 72 32.09 10.38 -9.04
CA SER A 72 33.06 9.41 -9.56
C SER A 72 32.73 7.99 -9.12
N MET A 73 33.05 7.02 -9.97
CA MET A 73 32.99 5.59 -9.67
C MET A 73 34.32 4.93 -10.02
N THR A 74 34.85 4.10 -9.13
CA THR A 74 35.92 3.12 -9.43
C THR A 74 35.35 1.72 -9.35
N PHE A 75 35.72 0.81 -10.24
CA PHE A 75 35.20 -0.56 -10.23
C PHE A 75 36.23 -1.63 -10.60
N THR A 76 35.96 -2.88 -10.20
CA THR A 76 36.62 -4.10 -10.69
C THR A 76 35.60 -5.23 -10.84
N SER A 77 35.62 -5.96 -11.96
CA SER A 77 34.61 -6.92 -12.38
C SER A 77 35.23 -8.27 -12.79
N SER A 78 34.49 -9.36 -12.58
CA SER A 78 34.90 -10.71 -13.00
C SER A 78 34.92 -10.89 -14.52
N GLU A 79 34.12 -10.11 -15.24
CA GLU A 79 34.03 -10.10 -16.70
C GLU A 79 34.18 -8.67 -17.25
N PRO A 80 34.56 -8.50 -18.54
CA PRO A 80 34.57 -7.17 -19.18
C PRO A 80 33.17 -6.58 -19.16
N VAL A 81 33.06 -5.29 -18.84
CA VAL A 81 31.78 -4.60 -18.66
C VAL A 81 31.77 -3.25 -19.38
N GLN A 82 30.55 -2.79 -19.69
CA GLN A 82 30.25 -1.48 -20.23
C GLN A 82 29.62 -0.61 -19.13
N ILE A 83 29.89 0.70 -19.13
CA ILE A 83 29.24 1.63 -18.20
C ILE A 83 27.95 2.12 -18.83
N VAL A 84 26.87 2.08 -18.05
CA VAL A 84 25.56 2.64 -18.41
C VAL A 84 25.30 3.85 -17.53
N VAL A 85 25.03 4.98 -18.17
CA VAL A 85 24.47 6.17 -17.50
C VAL A 85 23.11 6.47 -18.14
N LEU A 86 22.08 6.54 -17.31
CA LEU A 86 20.74 6.91 -17.77
C LEU A 86 20.48 8.39 -17.52
N HIS A 87 19.76 9.02 -18.43
CA HIS A 87 19.36 10.42 -18.34
C HIS A 87 17.85 10.51 -18.44
N GLU A 88 17.23 11.26 -17.53
CA GLU A 88 15.80 11.54 -17.60
C GLU A 88 15.52 12.39 -18.86
N ILE A 89 14.57 11.93 -19.69
CA ILE A 89 14.13 12.63 -20.89
C ILE A 89 12.61 12.55 -21.01
N ASN A 90 11.99 13.54 -21.64
CA ASN A 90 10.58 13.40 -22.02
C ASN A 90 10.46 12.38 -23.16
N SER A 91 9.48 11.48 -23.11
CA SER A 91 9.28 10.47 -24.16
C SER A 91 9.08 11.07 -25.56
N ARG A 92 8.56 12.32 -25.66
CA ARG A 92 8.42 13.07 -26.92
C ARG A 92 9.76 13.58 -27.48
N GLU A 93 10.80 13.55 -26.66
CA GLU A 93 12.16 13.98 -27.00
C GLU A 93 13.08 12.81 -27.36
N ALA A 94 12.59 11.57 -27.29
CA ALA A 94 13.25 10.39 -27.84
C ALA A 94 13.24 10.43 -29.38
N LYS A 95 14.24 11.09 -29.98
CA LYS A 95 14.36 11.37 -31.41
C LYS A 95 15.64 10.76 -32.00
N GLY A 96 15.77 9.43 -31.86
CA GLY A 96 16.82 8.64 -32.50
C GLY A 96 18.07 8.37 -31.65
N GLN A 97 18.17 8.95 -30.45
CA GLN A 97 19.18 8.53 -29.46
C GLN A 97 18.86 7.14 -28.88
N PRO A 98 19.87 6.38 -28.40
CA PRO A 98 19.62 5.17 -27.62
C PRO A 98 18.77 5.49 -26.39
N THR A 99 17.82 4.61 -26.09
CA THR A 99 16.92 4.74 -24.95
C THR A 99 16.82 3.44 -24.18
N TRP A 100 16.42 3.53 -22.93
CA TRP A 100 16.19 2.38 -22.05
C TRP A 100 14.86 2.56 -21.32
N THR A 101 14.08 1.47 -21.23
CA THR A 101 12.74 1.45 -20.62
C THR A 101 12.42 0.05 -20.10
N VAL A 102 11.73 -0.04 -18.96
CA VAL A 102 11.26 -1.32 -18.38
C VAL A 102 9.79 -1.55 -18.75
N ASP A 103 8.96 -0.53 -18.59
CA ASP A 103 7.50 -0.58 -18.71
C ASP A 103 6.98 -0.10 -20.07
N GLY A 104 7.83 0.47 -20.92
CA GLY A 104 7.47 1.07 -22.20
C GLY A 104 6.82 2.45 -22.08
N THR A 105 6.64 2.97 -20.86
CA THR A 105 6.02 4.28 -20.61
C THR A 105 7.05 5.30 -20.10
N THR A 106 7.95 4.86 -19.22
CA THR A 106 9.06 5.67 -18.69
C THR A 106 10.29 5.47 -19.56
N VAL A 107 10.78 6.54 -20.19
CA VAL A 107 11.88 6.48 -21.16
C VAL A 107 13.09 7.26 -20.65
N TYR A 108 14.24 6.60 -20.57
CA TYR A 108 15.51 7.22 -20.28
C TYR A 108 16.39 7.30 -21.52
N GLY A 109 17.15 8.39 -21.66
CA GLY A 109 18.27 8.46 -22.60
C GLY A 109 19.41 7.57 -22.10
N LEU A 110 19.94 6.72 -22.98
CA LEU A 110 20.97 5.74 -22.64
C LEU A 110 22.34 6.19 -23.16
N SER A 111 23.28 6.42 -22.24
CA SER A 111 24.70 6.53 -22.54
C SER A 111 25.37 5.19 -22.23
N LEU A 112 25.90 4.52 -23.25
CA LEU A 112 26.63 3.27 -23.12
C LEU A 112 28.11 3.51 -23.47
N ILE A 113 28.99 3.32 -22.50
CA ILE A 113 30.43 3.50 -22.65
C ILE A 113 31.06 2.12 -22.68
N ASP A 114 31.55 1.74 -23.85
CA ASP A 114 32.24 0.47 -24.04
C ASP A 114 33.70 0.61 -23.62
N LEU A 115 34.04 0.00 -22.49
CA LEU A 115 35.42 -0.03 -22.00
C LEU A 115 36.15 -1.31 -22.44
N ASP A 116 35.43 -2.42 -22.62
CA ASP A 116 35.98 -3.79 -22.74
C ASP A 116 37.03 -4.13 -21.65
N GLU A 117 36.91 -3.51 -20.48
CA GLU A 117 37.85 -3.64 -19.37
C GLU A 117 37.19 -4.26 -18.14
N LYS A 118 38.00 -4.95 -17.33
CA LYS A 118 37.58 -5.56 -16.06
C LYS A 118 37.72 -4.62 -14.87
N SER A 119 38.28 -3.42 -15.04
CA SER A 119 38.40 -2.43 -13.96
C SER A 119 38.64 -1.05 -14.52
N GLY A 120 38.21 -0.01 -13.80
CA GLY A 120 38.40 1.36 -14.25
C GLY A 120 37.95 2.39 -13.24
N SER A 121 38.09 3.66 -13.60
CA SER A 121 37.48 4.80 -12.91
C SER A 121 36.80 5.71 -13.91
N PHE A 122 35.64 6.25 -13.54
CA PHE A 122 34.78 7.02 -14.44
C PHE A 122 34.04 8.12 -13.69
N GLU A 123 34.08 9.34 -14.23
CA GLU A 123 33.26 10.47 -13.77
C GLU A 123 31.91 10.42 -14.49
N PHE A 124 30.81 10.59 -13.76
CA PHE A 124 29.46 10.50 -14.29
C PHE A 124 28.57 11.63 -13.78
N THR A 125 27.62 12.01 -14.63
CA THR A 125 26.47 12.84 -14.25
C THR A 125 25.23 12.26 -14.94
N GLY A 126 24.22 11.86 -14.18
CA GLY A 126 23.03 11.20 -14.73
C GLY A 126 21.98 10.85 -13.69
N ALA A 127 20.84 10.36 -14.16
CA ALA A 127 19.73 9.89 -13.33
C ALA A 127 19.93 8.46 -12.84
N ALA A 128 20.80 7.65 -13.45
CA ALA A 128 21.18 6.33 -12.95
C ALA A 128 22.60 5.96 -13.38
N LEU A 129 23.20 4.99 -12.69
CA LEU A 129 24.51 4.42 -13.02
C LEU A 129 24.46 2.89 -12.88
N ALA A 130 24.99 2.17 -13.87
CA ALA A 130 25.09 0.72 -13.85
C ALA A 130 26.32 0.21 -14.64
N LEU A 131 26.65 -1.06 -14.42
CA LEU A 131 27.56 -1.83 -15.26
C LEU A 131 26.76 -2.88 -16.05
N HIS A 132 27.08 -3.04 -17.32
CA HIS A 132 26.33 -3.87 -18.27
C HIS A 132 27.25 -4.87 -18.98
N SER A 133 26.72 -6.06 -19.26
CA SER A 133 27.32 -7.06 -20.14
C SER A 133 26.30 -7.50 -21.18
N SER A 134 26.70 -7.53 -22.45
CA SER A 134 25.85 -7.96 -23.57
C SER A 134 25.66 -9.48 -23.67
N ASN A 135 26.27 -10.25 -22.77
CA ASN A 135 26.07 -11.70 -22.69
C ASN A 135 25.22 -12.05 -21.46
N SER A 136 24.65 -13.25 -21.48
CA SER A 136 23.73 -13.73 -20.44
C SER A 136 24.42 -14.27 -19.19
N LYS A 137 25.76 -14.29 -19.15
CA LYS A 137 26.53 -14.84 -18.05
C LYS A 137 26.63 -13.81 -16.93
N GLU A 138 26.19 -14.18 -15.74
CA GLU A 138 26.34 -13.36 -14.54
C GLU A 138 27.81 -12.99 -14.31
N PHE A 139 28.02 -11.74 -13.91
CA PHE A 139 29.32 -11.24 -13.47
C PHE A 139 29.18 -10.60 -12.09
N THR A 140 30.29 -10.56 -11.36
CA THR A 140 30.37 -9.90 -10.06
C THR A 140 31.32 -8.73 -10.17
N THR A 141 30.90 -7.56 -9.72
CA THR A 141 31.67 -6.32 -9.74
C THR A 141 31.74 -5.68 -8.37
N THR A 142 32.90 -5.15 -7.98
CA THR A 142 33.05 -4.30 -6.81
C THR A 142 33.22 -2.87 -7.26
N VAL A 143 32.34 -1.98 -6.79
CA VAL A 143 32.30 -0.56 -7.15
C VAL A 143 32.54 0.29 -5.91
N SER A 144 33.18 1.44 -6.08
CA SER A 144 33.29 2.50 -5.08
C SER A 144 32.80 3.79 -5.71
N VAL A 145 31.81 4.43 -5.09
CA VAL A 145 31.21 5.69 -5.56
C VAL A 145 31.52 6.80 -4.57
N ASP A 146 31.88 7.98 -5.05
CA ASP A 146 31.95 9.22 -4.27
C ASP A 146 31.34 10.36 -5.10
N GLY A 147 30.25 10.96 -4.60
CA GLY A 147 29.50 11.97 -5.32
C GLY A 147 28.36 12.60 -4.53
N TRP A 148 27.47 13.25 -5.26
CA TRP A 148 26.34 14.00 -4.73
C TRP A 148 25.04 13.64 -5.44
N ILE A 149 23.95 13.65 -4.68
CA ILE A 149 22.58 13.53 -5.18
C ILE A 149 21.95 14.93 -5.13
N ARG A 150 21.28 15.33 -6.19
CA ARG A 150 20.52 16.58 -6.31
C ARG A 150 19.09 16.26 -6.78
N GLY A 151 18.06 16.89 -6.21
CA GLY A 151 16.65 16.68 -6.61
C GLY A 151 15.72 16.24 -5.47
N GLN A 152 14.44 16.03 -5.78
CA GLN A 152 13.42 15.44 -4.88
C GLN A 152 12.78 14.21 -5.52
N PRO A 153 12.52 13.11 -4.77
CA PRO A 153 12.86 12.86 -3.36
C PRO A 153 14.22 12.13 -3.19
N ILE A 154 14.88 12.32 -2.04
CA ILE A 154 16.23 11.79 -1.75
C ILE A 154 16.20 10.39 -1.11
N GLU A 155 15.46 9.45 -1.68
CA GLU A 155 15.59 8.02 -1.35
C GLU A 155 16.30 7.31 -2.49
N VAL A 156 17.62 7.23 -2.35
CA VAL A 156 18.44 6.33 -3.16
C VAL A 156 18.33 4.97 -2.51
N MET A 157 17.70 4.02 -3.19
CA MET A 157 17.87 2.60 -2.90
C MET A 157 19.33 2.24 -3.17
N MET A 158 20.21 2.39 -2.17
CA MET A 158 21.47 1.68 -2.17
C MET A 158 21.12 0.21 -2.01
N GLN A 159 21.32 -0.58 -3.06
CA GLN A 159 21.50 -2.01 -2.88
C GLN A 159 22.68 -2.13 -1.90
N LYS A 160 22.51 -2.74 -0.74
CA LYS A 160 23.62 -3.02 0.19
C LYS A 160 23.63 -4.52 0.35
N ILE A 161 24.56 -5.19 -0.31
CA ILE A 161 24.75 -6.64 -0.15
C ILE A 161 26.22 -6.89 0.16
N GLU A 162 26.47 -7.10 1.46
CA GLU A 162 27.59 -7.87 1.97
C GLU A 162 27.37 -9.36 1.67
N SER A 163 28.47 -10.09 1.47
CA SER A 163 28.54 -11.54 1.20
C SER A 163 27.41 -12.37 1.82
N GLU A 164 26.73 -13.13 0.95
CA GLU A 164 25.73 -14.14 1.29
C GLU A 164 26.28 -15.17 2.29
N LYS A 165 25.81 -15.07 3.53
CA LYS A 165 25.25 -16.25 4.18
C LYS A 165 23.75 -16.17 3.94
N GLU A 166 23.13 -17.27 3.53
CA GLU A 166 21.68 -17.34 3.38
C GLU A 166 21.00 -16.73 4.61
N ASP A 167 20.10 -15.77 4.40
CA ASP A 167 19.31 -15.22 5.48
C ASP A 167 18.60 -16.37 6.20
N PRO A 168 18.56 -16.39 7.53
CA PRO A 168 17.84 -17.42 8.27
C PRO A 168 16.37 -17.45 7.82
N ILE A 169 15.92 -18.59 7.30
CA ILE A 169 14.54 -18.83 6.88
C ILE A 169 13.78 -19.45 8.05
N LEU A 170 12.66 -18.83 8.43
CA LEU A 170 11.71 -19.40 9.38
C LEU A 170 10.39 -19.70 8.67
N LEU A 171 10.02 -20.97 8.61
CA LEU A 171 8.70 -21.40 8.18
C LEU A 171 7.87 -21.70 9.43
N LEU A 172 6.90 -20.82 9.73
CA LEU A 172 5.90 -21.12 10.74
C LEU A 172 4.95 -22.18 10.17
N SER A 173 4.62 -23.21 10.95
CA SER A 173 3.54 -24.13 10.57
C SER A 173 2.21 -23.40 10.57
N ARG A 174 1.33 -23.67 9.60
CA ARG A 174 0.01 -23.04 9.47
C ARG A 174 0.11 -21.52 9.46
N THR A 175 1.06 -21.04 8.69
CA THR A 175 1.28 -19.62 8.44
C THR A 175 0.06 -19.00 7.79
N ASN A 176 -0.51 -19.71 6.82
CA ASN A 176 -1.70 -19.29 6.10
C ASN A 176 -2.73 -20.41 6.21
N VAL A 177 -3.96 -20.08 6.55
CA VAL A 177 -5.07 -21.03 6.63
C VAL A 177 -6.33 -20.44 6.00
N PRO A 178 -7.24 -21.27 5.44
CA PRO A 178 -8.52 -20.76 4.96
C PRO A 178 -9.38 -20.30 6.14
N ALA A 179 -10.11 -19.20 5.94
CA ALA A 179 -11.18 -18.75 6.82
C ALA A 179 -12.43 -18.46 5.98
N THR A 180 -13.48 -19.27 6.15
CA THR A 180 -14.75 -19.10 5.43
C THR A 180 -15.73 -18.34 6.31
N ILE A 181 -16.05 -17.11 5.92
CA ILE A 181 -16.82 -16.15 6.70
C ILE A 181 -18.20 -15.98 6.05
N PRO A 182 -19.30 -15.95 6.82
CA PRO A 182 -20.63 -15.66 6.30
C PRO A 182 -20.72 -14.22 5.78
N MET A 183 -21.34 -14.06 4.62
CA MET A 183 -21.70 -12.78 4.03
C MET A 183 -23.16 -12.45 4.27
N HIS A 184 -23.46 -11.15 4.26
CA HIS A 184 -24.79 -10.58 4.36
C HIS A 184 -25.11 -9.76 3.11
N LYS A 185 -26.39 -9.53 2.86
CA LYS A 185 -26.86 -8.67 1.77
C LYS A 185 -27.17 -7.28 2.31
N GLY A 186 -26.73 -6.27 1.59
CA GLY A 186 -27.08 -4.89 1.79
C GLY A 186 -27.48 -4.23 0.47
N ILE A 187 -27.87 -2.97 0.55
CA ILE A 187 -28.37 -2.16 -0.55
C ILE A 187 -27.58 -0.85 -0.63
N TYR A 188 -27.17 -0.49 -1.84
CA TYR A 188 -26.65 0.83 -2.18
C TYR A 188 -27.26 1.29 -3.51
N GLU A 189 -28.01 2.39 -3.49
CA GLU A 189 -28.66 3.00 -4.67
C GLU A 189 -29.44 1.98 -5.52
N GLY A 190 -30.23 1.13 -4.86
CA GLY A 190 -31.05 0.08 -5.45
C GLY A 190 -30.29 -1.16 -5.92
N ASN A 191 -28.97 -1.20 -5.72
CA ASN A 191 -28.13 -2.32 -6.11
C ASN A 191 -27.66 -3.11 -4.88
N GLN A 192 -27.42 -4.40 -5.08
CA GLN A 192 -26.96 -5.30 -4.02
C GLN A 192 -25.49 -5.03 -3.66
N VAL A 193 -25.22 -5.14 -2.36
CA VAL A 193 -23.89 -5.20 -1.75
C VAL A 193 -23.80 -6.51 -0.97
N LEU A 194 -22.67 -7.22 -1.06
CA LEU A 194 -22.35 -8.34 -0.18
C LEU A 194 -21.24 -7.90 0.77
N TYR A 195 -21.44 -8.09 2.07
CA TYR A 195 -20.51 -7.62 3.10
C TYR A 195 -20.34 -8.66 4.21
N ILE A 196 -19.27 -8.55 4.99
CA ILE A 196 -19.04 -9.36 6.20
C ILE A 196 -19.13 -8.48 7.44
N ILE A 197 -19.37 -9.08 8.62
CA ILE A 197 -19.32 -8.36 9.90
C ILE A 197 -18.24 -9.00 10.77
N THR A 198 -17.24 -8.21 11.14
CA THR A 198 -16.00 -8.72 11.76
C THR A 198 -15.78 -8.21 13.17
N ASP A 199 -16.07 -6.94 13.43
CA ASP A 199 -15.91 -6.34 14.76
C ASP A 199 -17.07 -5.39 15.07
N GLY A 200 -17.31 -5.16 16.36
CA GLY A 200 -18.27 -4.18 16.86
C GLY A 200 -17.76 -3.46 18.10
N SER A 201 -18.14 -2.19 18.25
CA SER A 201 -17.69 -1.37 19.37
C SER A 201 -18.43 -1.61 20.69
N ASP A 202 -19.57 -2.32 20.63
CA ASP A 202 -20.45 -2.63 21.76
C ASP A 202 -20.54 -4.14 22.00
N GLU A 203 -20.39 -4.55 23.26
CA GLU A 203 -20.29 -5.96 23.66
C GLU A 203 -21.58 -6.74 23.43
N ASP A 204 -22.73 -6.19 23.84
CA ASP A 204 -24.01 -6.85 23.71
C ASP A 204 -24.42 -6.95 22.23
N TYR A 205 -24.14 -5.91 21.45
CA TYR A 205 -24.38 -5.89 20.02
C TYR A 205 -23.52 -6.91 19.27
N ALA A 206 -22.20 -6.92 19.52
CA ALA A 206 -21.26 -7.87 18.91
C ALA A 206 -21.63 -9.32 19.23
N LYS A 207 -21.98 -9.61 20.49
CA LYS A 207 -22.43 -10.94 20.90
C LYS A 207 -23.71 -11.37 20.18
N THR A 208 -24.71 -10.48 20.12
CA THR A 208 -25.99 -10.76 19.45
C THR A 208 -25.78 -11.07 17.97
N LEU A 209 -24.92 -10.32 17.29
CA LEU A 209 -24.58 -10.58 15.90
C LEU A 209 -23.83 -11.91 15.74
N SER A 210 -22.87 -12.20 16.63
CA SER A 210 -22.11 -13.45 16.62
C SER A 210 -23.04 -14.67 16.66
N GLU A 211 -24.00 -14.66 17.58
CA GLU A 211 -25.01 -15.72 17.73
C GLU A 211 -25.88 -15.88 16.47
N LYS A 212 -26.21 -14.78 15.80
CA LYS A 212 -27.06 -14.77 14.60
C LYS A 212 -26.34 -15.28 13.36
N GLN A 213 -25.11 -14.81 13.12
CA GLN A 213 -24.36 -15.18 11.92
C GLN A 213 -23.60 -16.50 12.07
N GLY A 214 -23.50 -17.05 13.29
CA GLY A 214 -22.76 -18.28 13.56
C GLY A 214 -21.25 -18.13 13.37
N TRP A 215 -20.75 -16.90 13.47
CA TRP A 215 -19.35 -16.51 13.31
C TRP A 215 -19.09 -15.32 14.25
N ASN A 216 -17.99 -15.33 14.98
CA ASN A 216 -17.68 -14.30 15.95
C ASN A 216 -17.55 -12.91 15.31
N VAL A 217 -18.22 -11.93 15.92
CA VAL A 217 -17.96 -10.50 15.78
C VAL A 217 -17.14 -10.09 16.99
N GLU A 218 -15.90 -9.69 16.77
CA GLU A 218 -14.97 -9.37 17.85
C GLU A 218 -15.29 -8.01 18.48
N LEU A 219 -15.08 -7.89 19.79
CA LEU A 219 -15.30 -6.63 20.51
C LEU A 219 -14.11 -5.68 20.32
N ALA A 220 -14.35 -4.54 19.65
CA ALA A 220 -13.37 -3.50 19.39
C ALA A 220 -13.80 -2.14 19.99
N THR A 221 -13.74 -2.00 21.32
CA THR A 221 -14.17 -0.76 22.00
C THR A 221 -13.41 0.49 21.54
N ALA A 222 -12.19 0.33 21.01
CA ALA A 222 -11.37 1.43 20.52
C ALA A 222 -12.01 2.19 19.34
N VAL A 223 -12.87 1.53 18.55
CA VAL A 223 -13.51 2.15 17.38
C VAL A 223 -14.78 2.94 17.72
N ALA A 224 -15.27 2.88 18.97
CA ALA A 224 -16.50 3.57 19.39
C ALA A 224 -16.44 5.10 19.23
N ASN A 225 -15.24 5.69 19.34
CA ASN A 225 -15.05 7.15 19.38
C ASN A 225 -14.16 7.65 18.23
N VAL A 226 -14.14 6.95 17.10
CA VAL A 226 -13.42 7.44 15.93
C VAL A 226 -14.07 8.69 15.35
N PRO A 227 -13.33 9.55 14.63
CA PRO A 227 -13.91 10.72 13.98
C PRO A 227 -15.01 10.37 12.98
N ASP A 228 -16.03 11.22 12.85
CA ASP A 228 -17.14 10.99 11.90
C ASP A 228 -16.68 10.89 10.44
N ASP A 229 -15.57 11.53 10.08
CA ASP A 229 -15.02 11.51 8.71
C ASP A 229 -14.34 10.18 8.33
N VAL A 230 -14.19 9.25 9.28
CA VAL A 230 -13.79 7.86 9.02
C VAL A 230 -14.97 6.89 9.06
N LEU A 231 -16.18 7.38 9.32
CA LEU A 231 -17.38 6.57 9.41
C LEU A 231 -18.23 6.80 8.16
N GLN A 232 -18.78 5.71 7.65
CA GLN A 232 -19.96 5.80 6.78
C GLN A 232 -21.22 5.41 7.57
N GLN A 233 -22.40 5.63 7.02
CA GLN A 233 -23.67 5.31 7.69
C GLN A 233 -24.20 3.96 7.23
N LEU A 234 -24.67 3.16 8.19
CA LEU A 234 -25.38 1.91 7.98
C LEU A 234 -26.77 1.97 8.61
N PHE A 235 -27.80 1.91 7.77
CA PHE A 235 -29.19 1.92 8.23
C PHE A 235 -29.70 0.49 8.39
N ILE A 236 -30.06 0.14 9.63
CA ILE A 236 -30.51 -1.21 10.00
C ILE A 236 -31.97 -1.16 10.46
N PHE A 237 -32.83 -2.01 9.90
CA PHE A 237 -34.28 -1.91 10.09
C PHE A 237 -34.78 -2.83 11.20
N LYS A 238 -35.43 -2.27 12.22
CA LYS A 238 -35.96 -3.03 13.39
C LYS A 238 -37.40 -3.50 13.23
N ASN A 239 -38.10 -3.00 12.22
CA ASN A 239 -39.43 -3.42 11.81
C ASN A 239 -39.65 -3.11 10.32
N GLY A 240 -40.85 -3.42 9.81
CA GLY A 240 -41.22 -3.17 8.43
C GLY A 240 -41.40 -4.46 7.62
N ILE A 241 -41.01 -4.41 6.36
CA ILE A 241 -41.06 -5.56 5.46
C ILE A 241 -40.06 -6.62 5.95
N LYS A 242 -40.53 -7.85 6.14
CA LYS A 242 -39.68 -8.99 6.52
C LYS A 242 -38.66 -9.30 5.42
N GLY A 243 -37.44 -9.58 5.83
CA GLY A 243 -36.31 -9.89 4.95
C GLY A 243 -35.18 -10.55 5.73
N ASP A 244 -33.99 -10.53 5.13
CA ASP A 244 -32.80 -11.21 5.65
C ASP A 244 -31.84 -10.26 6.40
N GLY A 245 -32.20 -8.99 6.59
CA GLY A 245 -31.42 -8.03 7.36
C GLY A 245 -31.23 -8.47 8.83
N ILE A 246 -30.31 -7.83 9.53
CA ILE A 246 -29.82 -8.16 10.88
C ILE A 246 -30.96 -8.40 11.89
N TYR A 247 -32.04 -7.62 11.84
CA TYR A 247 -33.21 -7.77 12.72
C TYR A 247 -34.38 -8.56 12.12
N GLY A 248 -34.21 -9.20 10.95
CA GLY A 248 -35.21 -9.99 10.24
C GLY A 248 -36.18 -9.17 9.38
N PHE A 249 -35.76 -7.96 8.99
CA PHE A 249 -36.49 -7.06 8.11
C PHE A 249 -35.67 -6.84 6.83
N GLN A 250 -35.98 -5.80 6.05
CA GLN A 250 -35.24 -5.54 4.82
C GLN A 250 -33.72 -5.45 5.07
N ASP A 251 -32.97 -5.73 4.00
CA ASP A 251 -31.52 -5.61 3.96
C ASP A 251 -31.05 -4.19 4.32
N GLU A 252 -29.85 -4.09 4.87
CA GLU A 252 -29.30 -2.83 5.35
C GLU A 252 -28.98 -1.87 4.19
N VAL A 253 -29.14 -0.57 4.42
CA VAL A 253 -28.80 0.45 3.42
C VAL A 253 -27.47 1.12 3.79
N PHE A 254 -26.51 1.09 2.87
CA PHE A 254 -25.19 1.73 3.01
C PHE A 254 -25.18 3.13 2.39
N SER A 255 -24.41 4.05 2.97
CA SER A 255 -24.22 5.39 2.40
C SER A 255 -23.15 5.47 1.29
N SER A 256 -22.27 4.46 1.18
CA SER A 256 -21.23 4.42 0.15
C SER A 256 -20.78 2.98 -0.14
N THR A 257 -20.09 2.80 -1.27
CA THR A 257 -19.36 1.57 -1.60
C THR A 257 -17.90 1.89 -1.88
N PRO A 258 -17.02 0.88 -2.00
CA PRO A 258 -15.62 1.07 -2.40
C PRO A 258 -15.41 1.92 -3.67
N SER A 259 -16.42 2.00 -4.53
CA SER A 259 -16.36 2.80 -5.76
C SER A 259 -16.42 4.30 -5.51
N GLN A 260 -16.93 4.74 -4.35
CA GLN A 260 -16.80 6.13 -3.88
C GLN A 260 -15.59 6.22 -2.95
N GLU A 261 -14.39 6.02 -3.50
CA GLU A 261 -13.14 5.85 -2.73
C GLU A 261 -12.93 6.93 -1.64
N SER A 262 -13.20 8.21 -1.94
CA SER A 262 -13.04 9.31 -0.97
C SER A 262 -14.07 9.32 0.17
N GLN A 263 -15.15 8.55 0.06
CA GLN A 263 -16.25 8.47 1.03
C GLN A 263 -16.31 7.11 1.72
N TYR A 264 -15.79 6.07 1.07
CA TYR A 264 -15.86 4.71 1.57
C TYR A 264 -15.13 4.53 2.91
N SER A 265 -15.77 3.80 3.81
CA SER A 265 -15.18 3.27 5.03
C SER A 265 -15.76 1.90 5.35
N ALA A 266 -14.93 0.94 5.79
CA ALA A 266 -15.46 -0.30 6.36
C ALA A 266 -16.07 -0.09 7.76
N LEU A 267 -15.71 1.01 8.45
CA LEU A 267 -16.31 1.37 9.72
C LEU A 267 -17.63 2.10 9.51
N ASN A 268 -18.69 1.56 10.10
CA ASN A 268 -20.05 1.98 9.88
C ASN A 268 -20.67 2.45 11.20
N SER A 269 -21.17 3.69 11.22
CA SER A 269 -22.03 4.19 12.29
C SER A 269 -23.42 3.59 12.13
N VAL A 270 -23.89 2.88 13.15
CA VAL A 270 -25.17 2.17 13.12
C VAL A 270 -26.33 3.11 13.43
N ILE A 271 -27.21 3.27 12.45
CA ILE A 271 -28.48 3.98 12.58
C ILE A 271 -29.60 2.95 12.52
N GLU A 272 -30.27 2.75 13.65
CA GLU A 272 -31.44 1.89 13.71
C GLU A 272 -32.68 2.63 13.20
N VAL A 273 -33.42 1.99 12.29
CA VAL A 273 -34.60 2.55 11.65
C VAL A 273 -35.86 1.81 12.10
N THR A 274 -36.87 2.55 12.54
CA THR A 274 -38.18 2.01 12.93
C THR A 274 -39.32 2.74 12.23
N TRP A 275 -40.19 1.99 11.54
CA TRP A 275 -41.46 2.45 11.02
C TRP A 275 -42.42 2.83 12.15
N LYS A 276 -43.02 4.03 12.04
CA LYS A 276 -44.04 4.51 12.97
C LYS A 276 -45.37 3.80 12.73
N ILE A 277 -46.14 3.62 13.80
CA ILE A 277 -47.43 2.92 13.77
C ILE A 277 -48.38 3.56 12.73
N GLY A 278 -48.99 2.73 11.89
CA GLY A 278 -49.99 3.15 10.90
C GLY A 278 -49.40 3.66 9.57
N GLN A 279 -48.07 3.71 9.44
CA GLN A 279 -47.41 4.04 8.18
C GLN A 279 -47.40 2.84 7.24
N LYS A 280 -47.48 3.10 5.93
CA LYS A 280 -47.32 2.04 4.92
C LYS A 280 -45.84 1.78 4.70
N GLU A 281 -45.42 0.56 5.04
CA GLU A 281 -44.06 0.06 4.84
C GLU A 281 -43.73 -0.09 3.35
N MET A 282 -42.47 0.14 3.00
CA MET A 282 -41.90 -0.09 1.67
C MET A 282 -40.41 -0.42 1.81
N ILE A 283 -39.83 -0.99 0.76
CA ILE A 283 -38.37 -1.18 0.70
C ILE A 283 -37.71 0.18 0.43
N PHE A 284 -36.61 0.46 1.12
CA PHE A 284 -35.76 1.60 0.83
C PHE A 284 -34.56 1.16 0.02
N GLU A 285 -34.30 1.85 -1.09
CA GLU A 285 -33.25 1.50 -2.04
C GLU A 285 -32.01 2.40 -1.88
N SER A 286 -32.15 3.56 -1.25
CA SER A 286 -31.07 4.54 -1.09
C SER A 286 -31.14 5.24 0.27
N VAL A 287 -30.01 5.81 0.70
CA VAL A 287 -29.98 6.68 1.88
C VAL A 287 -30.89 7.89 1.71
N ALA A 288 -31.00 8.42 0.49
CA ALA A 288 -31.90 9.52 0.18
C ALA A 288 -33.37 9.16 0.48
N ASP A 289 -33.81 7.94 0.16
CA ASP A 289 -35.16 7.48 0.47
C ASP A 289 -35.40 7.33 1.98
N VAL A 290 -34.40 6.81 2.70
CA VAL A 290 -34.45 6.64 4.15
C VAL A 290 -34.56 8.01 4.83
N ILE A 291 -33.72 8.96 4.46
CA ILE A 291 -33.76 10.34 4.99
C ILE A 291 -35.10 11.02 4.66
N ALA A 292 -35.57 10.94 3.41
CA ALA A 292 -36.84 11.55 3.01
C ALA A 292 -38.04 10.94 3.78
N ALA A 293 -37.99 9.66 4.13
CA ALA A 293 -39.01 9.02 4.94
C ALA A 293 -38.97 9.47 6.42
N GLU A 294 -37.79 9.74 6.97
CA GLU A 294 -37.64 10.30 8.32
C GLU A 294 -38.18 11.73 8.37
N GLU A 295 -37.74 12.60 7.44
CA GLU A 295 -38.19 14.00 7.32
C GLU A 295 -39.71 14.08 7.08
N GLY A 296 -40.25 13.11 6.31
CA GLY A 296 -41.68 12.94 6.08
C GLY A 296 -42.46 12.38 7.29
N GLY A 297 -41.79 12.07 8.39
CA GLY A 297 -42.38 11.58 9.64
C GLY A 297 -42.89 10.14 9.57
N ARG A 298 -42.43 9.33 8.60
CA ARG A 298 -42.87 7.93 8.41
C ARG A 298 -42.08 6.94 9.27
N ILE A 299 -40.82 7.24 9.51
CA ILE A 299 -39.90 6.44 10.32
C ILE A 299 -39.32 7.30 11.45
N GLU A 300 -38.57 6.68 12.35
CA GLU A 300 -37.70 7.32 13.32
C GLU A 300 -36.31 6.67 13.26
N PHE A 301 -35.30 7.50 13.50
CA PHE A 301 -33.93 7.05 13.68
C PHE A 301 -33.59 6.93 15.17
N ASN A 302 -32.82 5.91 15.48
CA ASN A 302 -32.07 5.80 16.71
C ASN A 302 -30.57 5.73 16.34
N GLU A 303 -29.88 6.86 16.49
CA GLU A 303 -28.43 6.94 16.35
C GLU A 303 -27.80 6.26 17.56
N THR A 304 -27.29 5.05 17.35
CA THR A 304 -26.91 4.17 18.48
C THR A 304 -25.58 4.56 19.12
N GLY A 305 -24.72 5.26 18.39
CA GLY A 305 -23.30 5.46 18.75
C GLY A 305 -22.45 4.19 18.61
N ILE A 306 -23.02 3.09 18.10
CA ILE A 306 -22.32 1.83 17.86
C ILE A 306 -21.64 1.91 16.50
N VAL A 307 -20.38 1.46 16.45
CA VAL A 307 -19.60 1.32 15.23
C VAL A 307 -19.39 -0.16 14.94
N LEU A 308 -19.66 -0.57 13.70
CA LEU A 308 -19.36 -1.92 13.20
C LEU A 308 -18.27 -1.86 12.13
N ASN A 309 -17.36 -2.84 12.15
CA ASN A 309 -16.48 -3.09 11.02
C ASN A 309 -17.19 -4.05 10.05
N THR A 310 -17.70 -3.49 8.95
CA THR A 310 -18.44 -4.23 7.92
C THR A 310 -17.83 -4.06 6.52
N PRO A 311 -16.67 -4.68 6.24
CA PRO A 311 -16.07 -4.63 4.91
C PRO A 311 -16.97 -5.18 3.81
N GLN A 312 -17.05 -4.47 2.69
CA GLN A 312 -17.82 -4.89 1.50
C GLN A 312 -16.97 -5.80 0.60
N ILE A 313 -17.51 -6.96 0.24
CA ILE A 313 -16.88 -8.01 -0.57
C ILE A 313 -17.25 -7.88 -2.05
N VAL A 314 -18.53 -7.64 -2.33
CA VAL A 314 -19.08 -7.41 -3.68
C VAL A 314 -19.97 -6.19 -3.64
N TRP A 315 -19.88 -5.34 -4.65
CA TRP A 315 -20.66 -4.11 -4.79
C TRP A 315 -20.99 -3.86 -6.27
N PRO A 316 -21.83 -2.88 -6.64
CA PRO A 316 -22.50 -2.86 -7.95
C PRO A 316 -21.58 -2.88 -9.17
N ASP A 317 -20.40 -2.31 -9.05
CA ASP A 317 -19.41 -2.15 -10.10
C ASP A 317 -18.05 -2.77 -9.75
N GLY A 318 -17.99 -3.63 -8.72
CA GLY A 318 -16.75 -4.28 -8.34
C GLY A 318 -16.85 -5.32 -7.24
N GLN A 319 -15.71 -5.90 -6.92
CA GLN A 319 -15.55 -6.84 -5.82
C GLN A 319 -14.10 -6.82 -5.34
N MET A 320 -13.87 -7.36 -4.15
CA MET A 320 -12.52 -7.64 -3.70
C MET A 320 -11.80 -8.61 -4.64
N THR A 321 -10.48 -8.46 -4.74
CA THR A 321 -9.67 -9.26 -5.66
C THR A 321 -9.60 -10.71 -5.19
N ILE A 322 -10.13 -11.61 -6.00
CA ILE A 322 -9.89 -13.06 -5.84
C ILE A 322 -8.49 -13.35 -6.36
N ARG A 323 -7.65 -13.93 -5.52
CA ARG A 323 -6.28 -14.28 -5.90
C ARG A 323 -6.26 -15.39 -6.96
N SER A 324 -5.26 -15.34 -7.84
CA SER A 324 -5.05 -16.36 -8.87
C SER A 324 -4.61 -17.71 -8.28
N GLU A 325 -3.74 -17.68 -7.26
CA GLU A 325 -3.25 -18.84 -6.55
C GLU A 325 -4.22 -19.27 -5.44
N LYS A 326 -5.14 -20.19 -5.75
CA LYS A 326 -6.18 -20.63 -4.81
C LYS A 326 -5.70 -21.61 -3.74
N GLU A 327 -4.57 -22.30 -3.97
CA GLU A 327 -4.02 -23.22 -2.99
C GLU A 327 -3.33 -22.45 -1.86
N ILE A 328 -3.85 -22.58 -0.64
CA ILE A 328 -3.27 -21.94 0.55
C ILE A 328 -2.08 -22.76 1.02
N THR A 329 -0.89 -22.15 1.01
CA THR A 329 0.35 -22.78 1.47
C THR A 329 1.13 -21.85 2.39
N ASP A 330 2.02 -22.41 3.22
CA ASP A 330 2.87 -21.61 4.12
C ASP A 330 3.87 -20.69 3.38
N LYS A 331 4.03 -20.85 2.06
CA LYS A 331 4.97 -20.08 1.22
C LYS A 331 4.30 -19.17 0.21
N MET A 332 2.97 -19.11 0.20
CA MET A 332 2.24 -18.28 -0.75
C MET A 332 2.59 -16.80 -0.58
N PRO A 333 2.67 -16.01 -1.67
CA PRO A 333 2.87 -14.58 -1.57
C PRO A 333 1.76 -13.92 -0.76
N TYR A 334 2.15 -12.92 0.04
CA TYR A 334 1.22 -12.13 0.84
C TYR A 334 0.29 -11.28 -0.04
N GLY A 335 0.83 -10.73 -1.14
CA GLY A 335 0.09 -9.90 -2.10
C GLY A 335 -0.69 -10.68 -3.16
N GLY A 336 -1.37 -9.95 -4.05
CA GLY A 336 -2.09 -10.52 -5.19
C GLY A 336 -3.54 -10.97 -4.90
N GLY A 337 -4.11 -10.57 -3.76
CA GLY A 337 -5.48 -10.87 -3.35
C GLY A 337 -5.54 -11.67 -2.05
N GLN A 338 -6.52 -11.33 -1.21
CA GLN A 338 -6.73 -11.95 0.10
C GLN A 338 -7.88 -12.97 0.11
N ILE A 339 -8.63 -13.07 -0.98
CA ILE A 339 -9.77 -13.97 -1.12
C ILE A 339 -9.43 -15.10 -2.07
N VAL A 340 -9.74 -16.34 -1.68
CA VAL A 340 -9.62 -17.55 -2.52
C VAL A 340 -10.91 -17.81 -3.31
N GLU A 341 -12.05 -17.56 -2.67
CA GLU A 341 -13.37 -17.87 -3.22
C GLU A 341 -14.45 -16.95 -2.64
N ILE A 342 -15.41 -16.56 -3.50
CA ILE A 342 -16.66 -15.91 -3.12
C ILE A 342 -17.77 -16.84 -3.63
N ASN A 343 -18.62 -17.29 -2.73
CA ASN A 343 -19.79 -18.11 -3.04
C ASN A 343 -21.05 -17.29 -2.74
N GLU A 344 -21.65 -16.72 -3.78
CA GLU A 344 -22.85 -15.89 -3.66
C GLU A 344 -24.13 -16.70 -3.41
N GLU A 345 -24.13 -18.01 -3.72
CA GLU A 345 -25.29 -18.88 -3.47
C GLU A 345 -25.40 -19.21 -1.99
N ASP A 346 -24.29 -19.62 -1.37
CA ASP A 346 -24.22 -19.94 0.06
C ASP A 346 -23.94 -18.70 0.93
N LEU A 347 -23.73 -17.53 0.31
CA LEU A 347 -23.34 -16.28 0.96
C LEU A 347 -22.14 -16.48 1.88
N THR A 348 -21.04 -16.99 1.32
CA THR A 348 -19.78 -17.15 2.06
C THR A 348 -18.59 -16.62 1.26
N VAL A 349 -17.57 -16.15 1.97
CA VAL A 349 -16.29 -15.73 1.38
C VAL A 349 -15.15 -16.44 2.10
N THR A 350 -14.22 -17.01 1.35
CA THR A 350 -13.04 -17.68 1.91
C THR A 350 -11.82 -16.79 1.75
N PHE A 351 -11.33 -16.28 2.89
CA PHE A 351 -10.10 -15.50 2.99
C PHE A 351 -8.88 -16.39 3.24
N VAL A 352 -7.72 -15.86 2.91
CA VAL A 352 -6.44 -16.30 3.45
C VAL A 352 -6.26 -15.62 4.81
N ALA A 353 -6.30 -16.40 5.88
CA ALA A 353 -6.00 -15.94 7.23
C ALA A 353 -4.50 -16.09 7.50
N HIS A 354 -3.86 -14.99 7.86
CA HIS A 354 -2.41 -14.91 8.11
C HIS A 354 -2.12 -15.06 9.59
N ARG A 355 -1.10 -15.85 9.91
CA ARG A 355 -0.61 -16.02 11.27
C ARG A 355 0.28 -14.84 11.66
N GLY A 356 0.04 -14.29 12.84
CA GLY A 356 0.89 -13.28 13.48
C GLY A 356 1.16 -13.58 14.95
N TRP A 357 1.81 -12.63 15.62
CA TRP A 357 2.04 -12.66 17.05
C TRP A 357 1.21 -11.59 17.74
N GLY A 358 0.52 -11.95 18.82
CA GLY A 358 -0.07 -10.99 19.74
C GLY A 358 1.01 -10.26 20.56
N PRO A 359 0.64 -9.20 21.30
CA PRO A 359 1.58 -8.40 22.10
C PRO A 359 2.36 -9.21 23.14
N ASP A 360 1.81 -10.34 23.58
CA ASP A 360 2.37 -11.24 24.60
C ASP A 360 2.93 -12.55 24.02
N GLY A 361 3.06 -12.65 22.69
CA GLY A 361 3.61 -13.84 22.03
C GLY A 361 2.59 -14.95 21.76
N ARG A 362 1.30 -14.76 22.10
CA ARG A 362 0.26 -15.70 21.65
C ARG A 362 0.15 -15.68 20.13
N THR A 363 -0.26 -16.81 19.55
CA THR A 363 -0.57 -16.85 18.11
C THR A 363 -1.91 -16.18 17.86
N ILE A 364 -1.97 -15.35 16.82
CA ILE A 364 -3.18 -14.71 16.32
C ILE A 364 -3.35 -15.05 14.83
N TYR A 365 -4.59 -15.02 14.35
CA TYR A 365 -4.92 -15.07 12.94
C TYR A 365 -5.70 -13.80 12.56
N TYR A 366 -5.41 -13.28 11.38
CA TYR A 366 -6.06 -12.08 10.87
C TYR A 366 -6.27 -12.16 9.37
N ILE A 367 -7.29 -11.47 8.87
CA ILE A 367 -7.52 -11.24 7.44
C ILE A 367 -7.18 -9.79 7.10
N VAL A 368 -7.17 -9.41 5.82
CA VAL A 368 -7.00 -8.01 5.40
C VAL A 368 -8.11 -7.65 4.42
N THR A 369 -8.83 -6.57 4.69
CA THR A 369 -10.06 -6.23 3.95
C THR A 369 -9.95 -4.93 3.17
N ASP A 370 -9.25 -3.94 3.73
CA ASP A 370 -8.98 -2.66 3.09
C ASP A 370 -7.73 -2.00 3.67
N ALA A 371 -7.17 -1.03 2.95
CA ALA A 371 -5.98 -0.30 3.36
C ALA A 371 -5.91 1.10 2.75
N THR A 372 -5.04 1.93 3.33
CA THR A 372 -4.56 3.18 2.76
C THR A 372 -3.04 3.28 2.94
N PRO A 373 -2.27 3.87 2.02
CA PRO A 373 -2.69 4.43 0.74
C PRO A 373 -2.98 3.37 -0.34
N LEU A 374 -3.39 3.83 -1.53
CA LEU A 374 -3.75 2.97 -2.67
C LEU A 374 -2.66 1.96 -3.07
N GLY A 375 -1.37 2.32 -2.96
CA GLY A 375 -0.25 1.44 -3.32
C GLY A 375 -0.24 0.11 -2.56
N PRO A 376 -0.15 0.13 -1.21
CA PRO A 376 -0.33 -1.05 -0.38
C PRO A 376 -1.66 -1.79 -0.60
N ALA A 377 -2.77 -1.06 -0.76
CA ALA A 377 -4.08 -1.67 -1.02
C ALA A 377 -4.05 -2.54 -2.31
N ASN A 378 -3.55 -1.97 -3.40
CA ASN A 378 -3.37 -2.67 -4.68
C ASN A 378 -2.42 -3.86 -4.57
N THR A 379 -1.32 -3.71 -3.83
CA THR A 379 -0.31 -4.78 -3.65
C THR A 379 -0.92 -5.98 -2.91
N MET A 380 -1.72 -5.70 -1.88
CA MET A 380 -2.42 -6.75 -1.12
C MET A 380 -3.64 -7.31 -1.86
N GLY A 381 -4.17 -6.58 -2.86
CA GLY A 381 -5.41 -6.92 -3.56
C GLY A 381 -6.65 -6.70 -2.70
N VAL A 382 -6.63 -5.64 -1.89
CA VAL A 382 -7.73 -5.23 -0.99
C VAL A 382 -8.29 -3.88 -1.40
N VAL A 383 -9.42 -3.48 -0.80
CA VAL A 383 -10.07 -2.20 -1.11
C VAL A 383 -9.21 -1.02 -0.64
N SER A 384 -9.21 0.07 -1.40
CA SER A 384 -8.65 1.35 -0.95
C SER A 384 -9.65 2.07 -0.03
N SER A 385 -9.22 2.45 1.17
CA SER A 385 -10.02 3.28 2.11
C SER A 385 -9.21 4.49 2.58
N PRO A 386 -9.08 5.55 1.75
CA PRO A 386 -8.33 6.75 2.12
C PRO A 386 -8.79 7.43 3.40
N THR A 387 -10.08 7.36 3.73
CA THR A 387 -10.67 7.92 4.96
C THR A 387 -9.99 7.38 6.23
N SER A 388 -9.58 6.10 6.21
CA SER A 388 -8.86 5.46 7.31
C SER A 388 -7.55 6.16 7.69
N ALA A 389 -6.96 6.97 6.79
CA ALA A 389 -5.75 7.75 7.08
C ALA A 389 -5.92 8.70 8.28
N ASN A 390 -7.15 9.20 8.51
CA ASN A 390 -7.45 10.09 9.62
C ASN A 390 -7.30 9.40 10.99
N LEU A 391 -7.16 8.07 11.03
CA LEU A 391 -6.88 7.31 12.24
C LEU A 391 -5.39 7.31 12.65
N ILE A 392 -4.47 7.84 11.85
CA ILE A 392 -3.01 7.73 12.09
C ILE A 392 -2.55 8.28 13.44
N ALA A 393 -3.28 9.23 14.03
CA ALA A 393 -2.99 9.78 15.36
C ALA A 393 -4.06 9.41 16.39
N HIS A 394 -5.12 8.70 15.98
CA HIS A 394 -6.27 8.39 16.80
C HIS A 394 -6.09 7.06 17.54
N SER A 395 -6.66 6.93 18.75
CA SER A 395 -6.62 5.68 19.52
C SER A 395 -7.50 4.57 18.93
N GLY A 396 -8.32 4.91 17.94
CA GLY A 396 -9.12 3.96 17.17
C GLY A 396 -8.29 3.10 16.22
N ALA A 397 -7.01 3.41 16.02
CA ALA A 397 -6.07 2.50 15.38
C ALA A 397 -5.01 2.02 16.39
N ALA A 398 -4.88 0.69 16.51
CA ALA A 398 -3.85 0.05 17.30
C ALA A 398 -2.54 -0.06 16.52
N ASP A 399 -1.41 -0.26 17.20
CA ASP A 399 -0.11 -0.36 16.54
C ASP A 399 0.15 -1.80 16.06
N LEU A 400 0.66 -1.97 14.83
CA LEU A 400 1.11 -3.26 14.29
C LEU A 400 2.55 -3.13 13.79
N PHE A 401 3.42 -4.03 14.24
CA PHE A 401 4.85 -3.99 13.95
C PHE A 401 5.20 -5.01 12.86
N GLN A 402 5.64 -4.54 11.70
CA GLN A 402 6.03 -5.35 10.55
C GLN A 402 7.55 -5.30 10.33
N PHE A 403 8.16 -6.45 10.09
CA PHE A 403 9.61 -6.54 9.85
C PHE A 403 9.93 -6.26 8.40
N LYS A 404 10.88 -5.35 8.14
CA LYS A 404 11.31 -4.99 6.78
C LYS A 404 12.65 -5.61 6.37
N ASN A 405 13.34 -6.26 7.30
CA ASN A 405 14.57 -7.02 7.06
C ASN A 405 14.78 -8.11 8.14
N GLY A 406 15.88 -8.86 8.04
CA GLY A 406 16.25 -9.90 9.00
C GLY A 406 15.79 -11.28 8.57
N ILE A 407 15.05 -11.98 9.44
CA ILE A 407 14.60 -13.37 9.19
C ILE A 407 13.55 -13.39 8.07
N LYS A 408 13.82 -14.13 6.99
CA LYS A 408 12.86 -14.33 5.90
C LYS A 408 11.73 -15.24 6.37
N SER A 409 10.50 -14.80 6.17
CA SER A 409 9.29 -15.51 6.58
C SER A 409 8.06 -14.97 5.84
N SER A 410 6.88 -15.21 6.39
CA SER A 410 5.58 -14.95 5.78
C SER A 410 4.99 -13.57 6.01
N GLY A 411 5.73 -12.69 6.68
CA GLY A 411 5.27 -11.33 6.94
C GLY A 411 5.00 -10.56 5.65
N PRO A 412 4.23 -9.47 5.70
CA PRO A 412 3.80 -8.71 4.52
C PRO A 412 4.94 -8.22 3.63
N LEU A 413 6.13 -8.02 4.20
CA LEU A 413 7.33 -7.56 3.52
C LEU A 413 8.34 -8.69 3.22
N GLY A 414 7.94 -9.96 3.38
CA GLY A 414 8.78 -11.14 3.13
C GLY A 414 9.73 -11.52 4.29
N PHE A 415 9.57 -10.88 5.45
CA PHE A 415 10.34 -11.16 6.66
C PHE A 415 9.44 -11.74 7.76
N GLN A 416 9.89 -11.73 9.01
CA GLN A 416 9.13 -12.25 10.13
C GLN A 416 7.68 -11.74 10.16
N ALA A 417 6.75 -12.63 10.48
CA ALA A 417 5.37 -12.27 10.77
C ALA A 417 5.30 -11.15 11.82
N GLY A 418 4.33 -10.26 11.65
CA GLY A 418 4.19 -9.07 12.48
C GLY A 418 3.79 -9.37 13.92
N ILE A 419 4.04 -8.37 14.78
CA ILE A 419 3.64 -8.40 16.19
C ILE A 419 2.60 -7.30 16.40
N ALA A 420 1.43 -7.66 16.89
CA ALA A 420 0.36 -6.73 17.22
C ALA A 420 0.64 -6.04 18.56
N GLY A 421 0.28 -4.76 18.67
CA GLY A 421 0.35 -3.99 19.90
C GLY A 421 -0.83 -4.22 20.85
N ALA A 422 -1.87 -4.94 20.41
CA ALA A 422 -3.06 -5.29 21.17
C ALA A 422 -3.55 -6.69 20.77
N ALA A 423 -4.25 -7.38 21.67
CA ALA A 423 -4.91 -8.66 21.45
C ALA A 423 -6.43 -8.55 21.68
N LEU A 424 -7.17 -9.54 21.18
CA LEU A 424 -8.58 -9.72 21.55
C LEU A 424 -8.74 -9.74 23.08
N GLY A 425 -9.70 -8.96 23.57
CA GLY A 425 -9.95 -8.74 25.00
C GLY A 425 -9.23 -7.54 25.60
N ASP A 426 -8.25 -6.96 24.90
CA ASP A 426 -7.63 -5.70 25.33
C ASP A 426 -8.53 -4.51 24.99
N VAL A 427 -8.62 -3.52 25.90
CA VAL A 427 -9.45 -2.31 25.72
C VAL A 427 -9.04 -1.50 24.47
N ASN A 428 -7.77 -1.59 24.08
CA ASN A 428 -7.21 -0.91 22.91
C ASN A 428 -7.14 -1.79 21.66
N TYR A 429 -7.76 -2.98 21.66
CA TYR A 429 -7.91 -3.75 20.42
C TYR A 429 -8.75 -2.96 19.41
N SER A 430 -8.29 -2.97 18.17
CA SER A 430 -8.96 -2.39 17.01
C SER A 430 -8.63 -3.24 15.79
N PRO A 431 -9.58 -3.43 14.86
CA PRO A 431 -9.27 -3.99 13.54
C PRO A 431 -8.46 -3.02 12.67
N MET A 432 -8.37 -1.75 13.04
CA MET A 432 -7.59 -0.74 12.32
C MET A 432 -6.16 -0.68 12.86
N TRP A 433 -5.18 -0.91 12.00
CA TRP A 433 -3.78 -1.00 12.39
C TRP A 433 -2.92 0.11 11.80
N ARG A 434 -2.23 0.82 12.69
CA ARG A 434 -1.15 1.75 12.39
C ARG A 434 0.15 0.97 12.25
N ILE A 435 0.70 0.99 11.04
CA ILE A 435 1.85 0.15 10.72
C ILE A 435 3.15 0.84 11.14
N TYR A 436 3.96 0.13 11.92
CA TYR A 436 5.34 0.46 12.21
C TYR A 436 6.27 -0.56 11.55
N LEU A 437 7.34 -0.06 10.95
CA LEU A 437 8.41 -0.85 10.38
C LEU A 437 9.48 -1.10 11.42
N VAL A 438 9.80 -2.36 11.64
CA VAL A 438 10.91 -2.83 12.44
C VAL A 438 12.06 -3.18 11.50
N GLU A 439 13.23 -2.59 11.75
CA GLU A 439 14.45 -2.84 11.00
C GLU A 439 15.58 -3.23 11.94
N TRP A 440 16.19 -4.39 11.69
CA TRP A 440 17.45 -4.78 12.29
C TRP A 440 18.59 -3.90 11.80
N ASN A 441 19.34 -3.32 12.73
CA ASN A 441 20.54 -2.53 12.42
C ASN A 441 21.62 -3.41 11.77
N ASP A 442 21.73 -4.66 12.23
CA ASP A 442 22.46 -5.75 11.57
C ASP A 442 21.54 -6.95 11.33
N ALA A 443 21.10 -7.13 10.08
CA ALA A 443 20.21 -8.22 9.69
C ALA A 443 20.78 -9.62 9.98
N LYS A 444 22.12 -9.80 10.03
CA LYS A 444 22.76 -11.09 10.33
C LYS A 444 22.65 -11.47 11.80
N SER A 445 22.40 -10.48 12.66
CA SER A 445 22.18 -10.67 14.09
C SER A 445 20.71 -10.93 14.45
N ALA A 446 19.82 -10.92 13.43
CA ALA A 446 18.39 -11.03 13.62
C ALA A 446 18.01 -12.31 14.38
N LYS A 447 17.08 -12.14 15.31
CA LYS A 447 16.45 -13.20 16.09
C LYS A 447 14.95 -13.08 15.99
N ILE A 448 14.24 -14.15 16.32
CA ILE A 448 12.79 -14.08 16.39
C ILE A 448 12.42 -13.16 17.57
N LEU A 449 11.60 -12.15 17.31
CA LEU A 449 10.94 -11.38 18.35
C LEU A 449 9.49 -11.85 18.42
N GLU A 450 8.99 -12.22 19.59
CA GLU A 450 7.65 -12.82 19.71
C GLU A 450 6.67 -11.85 20.39
N THR A 451 7.18 -10.92 21.19
CA THR A 451 6.37 -10.01 22.00
C THR A 451 6.64 -8.55 21.69
N LYS A 452 5.70 -7.67 22.08
CA LYS A 452 5.92 -6.23 22.04
C LYS A 452 7.06 -5.80 22.98
N SER A 453 7.24 -6.50 24.09
CA SER A 453 8.35 -6.27 25.03
C SER A 453 9.71 -6.56 24.40
N ASP A 454 9.81 -7.54 23.50
CA ASP A 454 11.03 -7.83 22.77
C ASP A 454 11.41 -6.66 21.87
N ILE A 455 10.44 -6.12 21.11
CA ILE A 455 10.66 -4.92 20.28
C ILE A 455 11.16 -3.75 21.12
N ASP A 456 10.51 -3.49 22.26
CA ASP A 456 10.89 -2.36 23.11
C ASP A 456 12.30 -2.53 23.70
N SER A 457 12.63 -3.74 24.18
CA SER A 457 13.96 -4.04 24.71
C SER A 457 15.04 -3.91 23.65
N PHE A 458 14.84 -4.50 22.47
CA PHE A 458 15.84 -4.49 21.39
C PHE A 458 16.01 -3.09 20.79
N ARG A 459 14.97 -2.26 20.83
CA ARG A 459 15.07 -0.84 20.46
C ARG A 459 15.88 -0.04 21.48
N VAL A 460 15.67 -0.28 22.78
CA VAL A 460 16.46 0.37 23.85
C VAL A 460 17.94 0.00 23.75
N ASP A 461 18.23 -1.23 23.38
CA ASP A 461 19.59 -1.74 23.18
C ASP A 461 20.22 -1.34 21.83
N ASP A 462 19.54 -0.52 21.03
CA ASP A 462 19.98 -0.06 19.70
C ASP A 462 20.32 -1.22 18.72
N LEU A 463 19.58 -2.32 18.84
CA LEU A 463 19.68 -3.49 17.95
C LEU A 463 18.73 -3.39 16.76
N ILE A 464 17.60 -2.70 16.96
CA ILE A 464 16.59 -2.44 15.94
C ILE A 464 16.18 -0.97 15.95
N SER A 465 15.75 -0.48 14.79
CA SER A 465 14.99 0.76 14.68
C SER A 465 13.51 0.48 14.43
N VAL A 466 12.66 1.36 14.94
CA VAL A 466 11.20 1.30 14.77
C VAL A 466 10.71 2.64 14.28
N SER A 467 10.07 2.66 13.11
CA SER A 467 9.59 3.88 12.46
C SER A 467 8.19 3.67 11.91
N ILE A 468 7.35 4.70 11.94
CA ILE A 468 6.02 4.64 11.32
C ILE A 468 6.15 4.41 9.81
N ALA A 469 5.33 3.53 9.24
CA ALA A 469 5.30 3.29 7.81
C ALA A 469 4.65 4.48 7.08
N ARG A 470 5.33 4.99 6.05
CA ARG A 470 4.85 6.08 5.20
C ARG A 470 5.08 5.76 3.72
N PRO A 471 4.38 4.76 3.14
CA PRO A 471 4.49 4.45 1.72
C PRO A 471 4.19 5.71 0.91
N THR A 472 5.11 6.12 0.03
CA THR A 472 5.00 7.36 -0.75
C THR A 472 4.64 8.59 0.11
N ASN A 473 5.21 8.69 1.32
CA ASN A 473 4.97 9.76 2.29
C ASN A 473 3.49 9.92 2.75
N SER A 474 2.67 8.88 2.60
CA SER A 474 1.25 8.89 2.98
C SER A 474 1.01 8.10 4.26
N ASP A 475 -0.05 8.44 5.01
CA ASP A 475 -0.48 7.71 6.19
C ASP A 475 -0.84 6.25 5.85
N HIS A 476 -0.29 5.30 6.60
CA HIS A 476 -0.53 3.88 6.38
C HIS A 476 -1.38 3.28 7.50
N ILE A 477 -2.63 2.98 7.16
CA ILE A 477 -3.57 2.26 8.01
C ILE A 477 -4.07 1.05 7.23
N VAL A 478 -4.20 -0.09 7.91
CA VAL A 478 -4.70 -1.32 7.32
C VAL A 478 -5.81 -1.87 8.21
N ASN A 479 -6.95 -2.21 7.61
CA ASN A 479 -8.02 -2.94 8.28
C ASN A 479 -7.67 -4.43 8.27
N CYS A 480 -7.27 -4.96 9.42
CA CYS A 480 -6.91 -6.37 9.62
C CYS A 480 -7.62 -6.95 10.85
N PRO A 481 -8.92 -7.26 10.76
CA PRO A 481 -9.63 -7.84 11.89
C PRO A 481 -9.02 -9.19 12.27
N PHE A 482 -8.91 -9.41 13.57
CA PHE A 482 -8.51 -10.72 14.10
C PHE A 482 -9.69 -11.67 14.00
N ILE A 483 -9.40 -12.93 13.72
CA ILE A 483 -10.40 -13.97 13.55
C ILE A 483 -9.92 -15.29 14.15
N ASP A 484 -10.86 -16.18 14.47
CA ASP A 484 -10.57 -17.60 14.65
C ASP A 484 -10.96 -18.38 13.38
N PRO A 485 -9.99 -18.85 12.58
CA PRO A 485 -10.27 -19.66 11.39
C PRO A 485 -10.72 -21.09 11.70
N PHE A 486 -10.80 -21.48 12.98
CA PHE A 486 -11.13 -22.85 13.43
C PHE A 486 -12.40 -22.95 14.28
N GLN A 487 -13.20 -21.87 14.33
CA GLN A 487 -14.41 -21.79 15.16
C GLN A 487 -15.55 -22.72 14.74
#